data_AF-A0A661Q780-F1
#
_entry.id   AF-A0A661Q780-F1
#
_cell.length_a   1.000
_cell.length_b   1.000
_cell.length_c   1.000
_cell.angle_alpha   90.00
_cell.angle_beta   90.00
_cell.angle_gamma   90.00
#
_symmetry.space_group_name_H-M   'P 1'
#
loop_
_entity.id
_entity.type
_entity.pdbx_description
1 polymer ?
#
loop_
_entity_poly.entity_id
_entity_poly.type
_entity_poly.pdbx_seq_one_letter_code
_entity_poly.pdbx_strand_id
1 'polypeptide(L)'
;SYPKYDLTMCTYCSGINGVVLYAIASAWKGEPWDDVEVLTGKAMKPTPGMKKTILLGKCMYQANKDNPDINEMIPVKGCPPNPDDIVKALHKAGIMVDPAIFQNMETAPGLLLARYKDKPEFDPGFFSVA
;
A
#
# COMPACT_ATOMS: atom_id res chain seq x y z
N SER A 1 -6.14 -6.24 7.63
CA SER A 1 -5.57 -5.18 8.48
C SER A 1 -4.51 -4.38 7.73
N TYR A 2 -4.41 -3.09 8.01
CA TYR A 2 -3.30 -2.24 7.58
C TYR A 2 -2.84 -1.40 8.78
N PRO A 3 -1.81 -1.83 9.52
CA PRO A 3 -1.31 -1.07 10.67
C PRO A 3 -0.83 0.32 10.24
N LYS A 4 -1.02 1.32 11.11
CA LYS A 4 -0.46 2.66 10.88
C LYS A 4 1.05 2.55 10.70
N TYR A 5 1.58 3.21 9.68
CA TYR A 5 3.02 3.25 9.41
C TYR A 5 3.82 3.70 10.65
N ASP A 6 4.99 3.11 10.82
CA ASP A 6 5.93 3.47 11.90
C ASP A 6 6.99 4.48 11.41
N LEU A 7 7.85 4.93 12.31
CA LEU A 7 8.91 5.90 12.01
C LEU A 7 10.13 5.29 11.27
N THR A 8 10.08 4.02 10.90
CA THR A 8 11.18 3.30 10.24
C THR A 8 10.96 3.14 8.73
N MET A 9 9.82 3.57 8.21
CA MET A 9 9.56 3.69 6.78
C MET A 9 10.43 4.79 6.16
N CYS A 10 11.15 4.48 5.08
CA CYS A 10 11.98 5.46 4.38
C CYS A 10 11.14 6.33 3.42
N THR A 11 11.72 7.43 2.94
CA THR A 11 11.07 8.36 2.00
C THR A 11 10.54 7.67 0.74
N TYR A 12 11.31 6.76 0.15
CA TYR A 12 10.88 6.05 -1.06
C TYR A 12 9.67 5.13 -0.81
N CYS A 13 9.67 4.34 0.27
CA CYS A 13 8.50 3.54 0.62
C CYS A 13 7.31 4.39 1.06
N SER A 14 7.56 5.58 1.63
CA SER A 14 6.49 6.51 2.02
C SER A 14 5.68 7.01 0.83
N GLY A 15 6.35 7.31 -0.30
CA GLY A 15 5.68 7.68 -1.55
C GLY A 15 4.79 6.54 -2.11
N ILE A 16 5.23 5.30 -1.94
CA ILE A 16 4.48 4.11 -2.40
C ILE A 16 3.32 3.79 -1.46
N ASN A 17 3.50 3.93 -0.15
CA ASN A 17 2.53 3.55 0.86
C ASN A 17 1.17 4.26 0.68
N GLY A 18 1.19 5.54 0.29
CA GLY A 18 -0.04 6.29 0.00
C GLY A 18 -0.82 5.70 -1.18
N VAL A 19 -0.13 5.32 -2.25
CA VAL A 19 -0.74 4.68 -3.43
C VAL A 19 -1.31 3.31 -3.09
N VAL A 20 -0.58 2.51 -2.31
CA VAL A 20 -1.06 1.19 -1.85
C VAL A 20 -2.35 1.32 -1.05
N LEU A 21 -2.40 2.25 -0.09
CA LEU A 21 -3.60 2.51 0.71
C LEU A 21 -4.78 2.93 -0.17
N TYR A 22 -4.55 3.86 -1.12
CA TYR A 22 -5.58 4.29 -2.06
C TYR A 22 -6.07 3.13 -2.93
N ALA A 23 -5.18 2.28 -3.44
CA ALA A 23 -5.53 1.14 -4.27
C ALA A 23 -6.37 0.10 -3.49
N ILE A 24 -5.98 -0.21 -2.25
CA ILE A 24 -6.74 -1.10 -1.36
C ILE A 24 -8.13 -0.51 -1.08
N ALA A 25 -8.20 0.78 -0.72
CA ALA A 25 -9.47 1.45 -0.45
C ALA A 25 -10.38 1.46 -1.69
N SER A 26 -9.82 1.68 -2.88
CA SER A 26 -10.56 1.69 -4.15
C SER A 26 -11.05 0.30 -4.55
N ALA A 27 -10.37 -0.77 -4.13
CA ALA A 27 -10.76 -2.16 -4.40
C ALA A 27 -11.83 -2.71 -3.45
N TRP A 28 -12.21 -1.95 -2.41
CA TRP A 28 -13.18 -2.37 -1.41
C TRP A 28 -14.59 -2.49 -2.00
N LYS A 29 -15.24 -3.64 -1.76
CA LYS A 29 -16.61 -3.94 -2.24
C LYS A 29 -17.66 -4.05 -1.13
N GLY A 30 -17.31 -3.69 0.11
CA GLY A 30 -18.21 -3.79 1.27
C GLY A 30 -17.99 -5.02 2.14
N GLU A 31 -17.21 -6.00 1.69
CA GLU A 31 -16.95 -7.25 2.42
C GLU A 31 -15.48 -7.39 2.81
N PRO A 32 -15.18 -7.75 4.08
CA PRO A 32 -13.82 -7.98 4.55
C PRO A 32 -13.06 -9.01 3.71
N TRP A 33 -11.78 -8.73 3.44
CA TRP A 33 -10.87 -9.75 2.91
C TRP A 33 -10.52 -10.79 3.98
N ASP A 34 -10.05 -11.95 3.51
CA ASP A 34 -9.79 -13.16 4.30
C ASP A 34 -8.56 -13.03 5.24
N ASP A 35 -8.69 -12.23 6.31
CA ASP A 35 -7.68 -11.99 7.35
C ASP A 35 -6.28 -11.72 6.79
N VAL A 36 -6.23 -10.82 5.81
CA VAL A 36 -4.99 -10.36 5.16
C VAL A 36 -4.41 -9.18 5.92
N GLU A 37 -3.12 -9.18 6.23
CA GLU A 37 -2.39 -8.01 6.71
C GLU A 37 -1.30 -7.54 5.75
N VAL A 38 -1.05 -6.23 5.71
CA VAL A 38 0.04 -5.62 4.96
C VAL A 38 0.97 -4.91 5.93
N LEU A 39 2.22 -5.37 6.02
CA LEU A 39 3.24 -4.80 6.91
C LEU A 39 4.22 -3.96 6.11
N THR A 40 4.63 -2.84 6.71
CA THR A 40 5.49 -1.84 6.07
C THR A 40 6.56 -1.33 7.06
N GLY A 41 7.59 -0.64 6.57
CA GLY A 41 8.69 -0.16 7.42
C GLY A 41 9.72 -1.25 7.73
N LYS A 42 10.28 -1.23 8.95
CA LYS A 42 11.31 -2.16 9.46
C LYS A 42 10.94 -2.74 10.83
N ALA A 43 10.11 -2.07 11.61
CA ALA A 43 9.85 -2.45 13.01
C ALA A 43 8.54 -3.24 13.21
N MET A 44 7.60 -3.17 12.27
CA MET A 44 6.34 -3.91 12.37
C MET A 44 6.56 -5.42 12.55
N LYS A 45 5.68 -6.02 13.36
CA LYS A 45 5.61 -7.46 13.59
C LYS A 45 4.29 -8.01 13.04
N PRO A 46 4.30 -9.23 12.48
CA PRO A 46 3.09 -9.95 12.10
C PRO A 46 2.12 -10.09 13.27
N THR A 47 0.84 -10.06 12.95
CA THR A 47 -0.22 -10.28 13.93
C THR A 47 -0.53 -11.78 14.00
N PRO A 48 -0.42 -12.45 15.17
CA PRO A 48 -0.77 -13.85 15.29
C PRO A 48 -2.21 -14.11 14.83
N GLY A 49 -2.41 -15.17 14.04
CA GLY A 49 -3.73 -15.59 13.56
C GLY A 49 -4.15 -15.02 12.20
N MET A 50 -3.38 -14.09 11.60
CA MET A 50 -3.64 -13.65 10.23
C MET A 50 -3.43 -14.78 9.23
N LYS A 51 -4.33 -14.91 8.25
CA LYS A 51 -4.21 -15.96 7.23
C LYS A 51 -3.08 -15.67 6.24
N LYS A 52 -2.97 -14.42 5.82
CA LYS A 52 -1.96 -13.98 4.83
C LYS A 52 -1.28 -12.71 5.29
N THR A 53 0.05 -12.68 5.19
CA THR A 53 0.87 -11.51 5.55
C THR A 53 1.67 -11.06 4.33
N ILE A 54 1.37 -9.86 3.84
CA ILE A 54 2.16 -9.18 2.81
C ILE A 54 3.31 -8.42 3.49
N LEU A 55 4.55 -8.79 3.18
CA LEU A 55 5.74 -8.09 3.64
C LEU A 55 6.19 -7.09 2.57
N LEU A 56 5.81 -5.82 2.73
CA LEU A 56 6.08 -4.78 1.73
C LEU A 56 7.49 -4.22 1.87
N GLY A 57 8.34 -4.55 0.90
CA GLY A 57 9.71 -4.07 0.79
C GLY A 57 10.76 -5.00 1.39
N LYS A 58 12.00 -4.85 0.90
CA LYS A 58 13.19 -5.60 1.37
C LYS A 58 13.33 -5.58 2.89
N CYS A 59 13.08 -4.43 3.50
CA CYS A 59 13.17 -4.20 4.93
C CYS A 59 12.24 -5.12 5.73
N MET A 60 10.97 -5.15 5.37
CA MET A 60 9.96 -5.93 6.07
C MET A 60 10.14 -7.44 5.84
N TYR A 61 10.57 -7.83 4.65
CA TYR A 61 10.98 -9.21 4.39
C TYR A 61 12.15 -9.64 5.29
N GLN A 62 13.24 -8.88 5.35
CA GLN A 62 14.39 -9.27 6.17
C GLN A 62 14.07 -9.34 7.66
N ALA A 63 13.19 -8.46 8.15
CA ALA A 63 12.81 -8.42 9.56
C ALA A 63 11.92 -9.60 10.00
N ASN A 64 11.18 -10.22 9.07
CA ASN A 64 10.11 -11.18 9.42
C ASN A 64 10.08 -12.46 8.56
N LYS A 65 11.03 -12.70 7.65
CA LYS A 65 11.08 -13.90 6.78
C LYS A 65 11.08 -15.24 7.53
N ASP A 66 11.47 -15.25 8.80
CA ASP A 66 11.54 -16.44 9.66
C ASP A 66 10.56 -16.35 10.85
N ASN A 67 9.59 -15.43 10.79
CA ASN A 67 8.67 -15.20 11.90
C ASN A 67 7.57 -16.28 11.97
N PRO A 68 7.41 -16.99 13.10
CA PRO A 68 6.47 -18.09 13.23
C PRO A 68 4.99 -17.67 13.22
N ASP A 69 4.69 -16.39 13.46
CA ASP A 69 3.32 -15.88 13.46
C ASP A 69 2.74 -15.70 12.05
N ILE A 70 3.57 -15.88 11.00
CA ILE A 70 3.14 -15.80 9.60
C ILE A 70 2.68 -17.17 9.11
N ASN A 71 1.38 -17.30 8.80
CA ASN A 71 0.82 -18.51 8.19
C ASN A 71 1.14 -18.62 6.69
N GLU A 72 0.68 -17.66 5.87
CA GLU A 72 1.06 -17.54 4.46
C GLU A 72 1.81 -16.23 4.21
N MET A 73 3.06 -16.33 3.77
CA MET A 73 3.88 -15.16 3.44
C MET A 73 3.75 -14.76 1.97
N ILE A 74 3.53 -13.47 1.73
CA ILE A 74 3.54 -12.86 0.39
C ILE A 74 4.60 -11.74 0.37
N PRO A 75 5.86 -12.03 0.02
CA PRO A 75 6.93 -11.05 0.12
C PRO A 75 7.05 -10.17 -1.14
N VAL A 76 7.20 -8.87 -0.96
CA VAL A 76 7.56 -7.91 -2.02
C VAL A 76 8.97 -7.39 -1.75
N LYS A 77 9.99 -8.00 -2.35
CA LYS A 77 11.39 -7.87 -1.89
C LYS A 77 12.14 -6.63 -2.40
N GLY A 78 11.51 -5.76 -3.20
CA GLY A 78 12.15 -4.57 -3.78
C GLY A 78 12.52 -3.47 -2.78
N CYS A 79 13.43 -2.57 -3.19
CA CYS A 79 13.84 -1.39 -2.40
C CYS A 79 14.16 -0.18 -3.32
N PRO A 80 13.17 0.66 -3.68
CA PRO A 80 11.76 0.51 -3.32
C PRO A 80 11.07 -0.67 -4.04
N PRO A 81 9.94 -1.18 -3.52
CA PRO A 81 9.11 -2.17 -4.20
C PRO A 81 8.77 -1.79 -5.64
N ASN A 82 8.88 -2.74 -6.57
CA ASN A 82 8.39 -2.55 -7.95
C ASN A 82 6.84 -2.55 -7.95
N PRO A 83 6.18 -1.60 -8.61
CA PRO A 83 4.71 -1.52 -8.60
C PRO A 83 3.99 -2.78 -9.07
N ASP A 84 4.49 -3.47 -10.11
CA ASP A 84 3.88 -4.70 -10.62
C ASP A 84 3.96 -5.85 -9.60
N ASP A 85 5.04 -5.91 -8.82
CA ASP A 85 5.19 -6.92 -7.76
C ASP A 85 4.22 -6.64 -6.60
N ILE A 86 3.92 -5.37 -6.32
CA ILE A 86 2.90 -4.99 -5.35
C ILE A 86 1.52 -5.45 -5.81
N VAL A 87 1.16 -5.18 -7.07
CA VAL A 87 -0.13 -5.59 -7.66
C VAL A 87 -0.27 -7.11 -7.58
N LYS A 88 0.74 -7.86 -8.01
CA LYS A 88 0.75 -9.33 -7.94
C LYS A 88 0.57 -9.84 -6.50
N ALA A 89 1.24 -9.23 -5.54
CA ALA A 89 1.12 -9.59 -4.13
C ALA A 89 -0.30 -9.33 -3.58
N LEU A 90 -0.88 -8.17 -3.88
CA LEU A 90 -2.24 -7.81 -3.47
C LEU A 90 -3.27 -8.75 -4.11
N HIS A 91 -3.15 -9.02 -5.41
CA HIS A 91 -4.03 -9.97 -6.12
C HIS A 91 -3.92 -11.38 -5.55
N LYS A 92 -2.70 -11.85 -5.24
CA LYS A 92 -2.49 -13.15 -4.58
C LYS A 92 -3.17 -13.22 -3.21
N ALA A 93 -3.22 -12.09 -2.49
CA ALA A 93 -3.95 -12.01 -1.23
C ALA A 93 -5.48 -11.92 -1.38
N GLY A 94 -6.01 -11.76 -2.60
CA GLY A 94 -7.44 -11.58 -2.88
C GLY A 94 -7.87 -10.11 -2.93
N ILE A 95 -6.93 -9.18 -2.83
CA ILE A 95 -7.18 -7.73 -2.94
C ILE A 95 -6.98 -7.32 -4.40
N MET A 96 -8.06 -7.36 -5.18
CA MET A 96 -8.03 -7.10 -6.63
C MET A 96 -7.97 -5.60 -6.95
N VAL A 97 -6.79 -5.01 -6.74
CA VAL A 97 -6.50 -3.61 -7.08
C VAL A 97 -6.39 -3.37 -8.59
N ASP A 98 -6.74 -2.17 -9.05
CA ASP A 98 -6.52 -1.76 -10.44
C ASP A 98 -5.03 -1.45 -10.68
N PRO A 99 -4.35 -2.18 -11.58
CA PRO A 99 -2.95 -1.92 -11.92
C PRO A 99 -2.68 -0.49 -12.43
N ALA A 100 -3.68 0.17 -13.05
CA ALA A 100 -3.52 1.52 -13.58
C ALA A 100 -3.21 2.56 -12.51
N ILE A 101 -3.62 2.32 -11.25
CA ILE A 101 -3.28 3.17 -10.10
C ILE A 101 -1.76 3.21 -9.86
N PHE A 102 -1.09 2.07 -10.08
CA PHE A 102 0.35 1.90 -9.88
C PHE A 102 1.19 2.33 -11.08
N GLN A 103 0.58 2.42 -12.27
CA GLN A 103 1.24 2.96 -13.47
C GLN A 103 1.31 4.50 -13.45
N ASN A 104 0.39 5.13 -12.73
CA ASN A 104 0.23 6.59 -12.68
C ASN A 104 0.57 7.18 -11.30
N MET A 105 1.53 6.60 -10.59
CA MET A 105 1.84 6.94 -9.19
C MET A 105 2.22 8.41 -8.98
N GLU A 106 2.85 9.05 -9.97
CA GLU A 106 3.22 10.47 -9.89
C GLU A 106 2.00 11.39 -9.91
N THR A 107 0.93 11.02 -10.64
CA THR A 107 -0.30 11.80 -10.74
C THR A 107 -1.37 11.33 -9.76
N ALA A 108 -1.20 10.17 -9.13
CA ALA A 108 -2.13 9.58 -8.17
C ALA A 108 -2.54 10.53 -7.02
N PRO A 109 -1.66 11.37 -6.43
CA PRO A 109 -2.08 12.36 -5.46
C PRO A 109 -3.14 13.35 -5.99
N GLY A 110 -3.13 13.64 -7.30
CA GLY A 110 -4.14 14.46 -7.96
C GLY A 110 -5.56 13.89 -7.89
N LEU A 111 -5.71 12.57 -7.76
CA LEU A 111 -7.03 11.93 -7.58
C LEU A 111 -7.70 12.38 -6.28
N LEU A 112 -6.92 12.71 -5.26
CA LEU A 112 -7.44 13.23 -3.99
C LEU A 112 -7.98 14.66 -4.11
N LEU A 113 -7.69 15.37 -5.20
CA LEU A 113 -8.20 16.72 -5.45
C LEU A 113 -9.68 16.72 -5.86
N ALA A 114 -10.23 15.57 -6.28
CA ALA A 114 -11.64 15.46 -6.66
C ALA A 114 -12.62 15.91 -5.55
N ARG A 115 -12.22 15.79 -4.28
CA ARG A 115 -13.02 16.27 -3.13
C ARG A 115 -13.17 17.79 -3.05
N TYR A 116 -12.38 18.53 -3.83
CA TYR A 116 -12.44 19.99 -3.94
C TYR A 116 -13.16 20.45 -5.21
N LYS A 117 -13.67 19.51 -6.02
CA LYS A 117 -14.46 19.85 -7.19
C LYS A 117 -15.65 20.72 -6.77
N ASP A 118 -15.89 21.79 -7.53
CA ASP A 118 -16.98 22.75 -7.35
C ASP A 118 -16.91 23.57 -6.04
N LYS A 119 -15.80 23.52 -5.30
CA LYS A 119 -15.58 24.36 -4.11
C LYS A 119 -15.07 25.75 -4.52
N PRO A 120 -15.79 26.84 -4.23
CA PRO A 120 -15.39 28.19 -4.65
C PRO A 120 -14.07 28.65 -4.02
N GLU A 121 -13.69 28.08 -2.87
CA GLU A 121 -12.42 28.35 -2.20
C GLU A 121 -11.21 27.59 -2.79
N PHE A 122 -11.41 26.69 -3.76
CA PHE A 122 -10.35 25.92 -4.39
C PHE A 122 -10.08 26.40 -5.82
N ASP A 123 -8.87 26.92 -6.05
CA ASP A 123 -8.38 27.27 -7.38
C ASP A 123 -7.37 26.21 -7.88
N PRO A 124 -7.71 25.41 -8.91
CA PRO A 124 -6.80 24.43 -9.49
C PRO A 124 -5.49 25.03 -10.01
N GLY A 125 -5.49 26.32 -10.38
CA GLY A 125 -4.32 27.03 -10.89
C GLY A 125 -3.15 27.12 -9.90
N PHE A 126 -3.42 27.04 -8.58
CA PHE A 126 -2.37 27.01 -7.55
C PHE A 126 -1.61 25.68 -7.47
N PHE A 127 -2.07 24.65 -8.18
CA PHE A 127 -1.50 23.29 -8.14
C PHE A 127 -1.02 22.79 -9.50
N SER A 128 -0.95 23.68 -10.49
CA SER A 128 -0.34 23.44 -11.80
C SER A 128 0.93 24.27 -11.96
N VAL A 129 1.95 23.71 -12.62
CA VAL A 129 3.12 24.47 -13.06
C VAL A 129 2.91 24.84 -14.53
N ALA A 130 3.19 26.10 -14.88
CA ALA A 130 3.07 26.63 -16.24
C ALA A 130 4.15 26.08 -17.19
#